data_AF-A0A8T1W8S6-F1
#
_entry.id   AF-A0A8T1W8S6-F1
#
_cell.length_a   1.000
_cell.length_b   1.000
_cell.length_c   1.000
_cell.angle_alpha   90.00
_cell.angle_beta   90.00
_cell.angle_gamma   90.00
#
_symmetry.space_group_name_H-M   'P 1'
#
loop_
_entity.id
_entity.type
_entity.pdbx_description
1 polymer ?
#
loop_
_entity_poly.entity_id
_entity_poly.type
_entity_poly.pdbx_seq_one_letter_code
_entity_poly.pdbx_strand_id
1 'polypeptide(L)'
;MELSPTALKYASLCVLCVQNSLLAILMRLSRVGNFPRFNPATAVFVGEALKLATCFVVLFHEFNALKEPQRRKRIGESFRTITNVSELLRVSVPAMLYVVQNNLQYVAVSNLDAPTFQIMYQLKILTTAIFSVVLLRKTVLLTQWGAIVTLMMGVALVQLDGDASSAAKTDQVGQSTTKGLLAVVAACVCSGFAGVYFEKILKGSGSKTTLWERNVQMCFLGLALSGGGLVYNDFESIMSRGFFYGYRPVVWAAIGMSAFGGLLTAVVVKYADNILKAFATSIAVVLSVIMSVFVFDKVPTGQFVIGAILVNGSVYVYGKAPELHKGHLEPILPLTAGKDSMETKHIA
;
A
#
# COMPACT_ATOMS: atom_id res chain seq x y z
N MET A 1 -26.61 10.41 -7.60
CA MET A 1 -26.98 9.18 -6.88
C MET A 1 -25.88 8.92 -5.87
N GLU A 2 -26.04 9.40 -4.63
CA GLU A 2 -25.02 9.18 -3.60
C GLU A 2 -25.08 7.72 -3.14
N LEU A 3 -23.99 6.97 -3.33
CA LEU A 3 -23.91 5.59 -2.85
C LEU A 3 -23.98 5.57 -1.32
N SER A 4 -24.80 4.67 -0.76
CA SER A 4 -24.81 4.39 0.67
C SER A 4 -23.39 4.04 1.16
N PRO A 5 -22.98 4.44 2.40
CA PRO A 5 -21.68 4.11 2.97
C PRO A 5 -21.35 2.61 2.89
N THR A 6 -22.35 1.74 3.06
CA THR A 6 -22.21 0.28 2.93
C THR A 6 -21.94 -0.13 1.48
N ALA A 7 -22.62 0.49 0.51
CA ALA A 7 -22.40 0.23 -0.90
C ALA A 7 -21.00 0.69 -1.35
N LEU A 8 -20.54 1.86 -0.88
CA LEU A 8 -19.20 2.37 -1.15
C LEU A 8 -18.11 1.45 -0.58
N LYS A 9 -18.33 0.92 0.63
CA LYS A 9 -17.45 -0.06 1.27
C LYS A 9 -17.28 -1.30 0.40
N TYR A 10 -18.36 -2.00 0.04
CA TYR A 10 -18.25 -3.22 -0.76
C TYR A 10 -17.78 -2.96 -2.21
N ALA A 11 -18.24 -1.87 -2.84
CA ALA A 11 -17.78 -1.49 -4.17
C ALA A 11 -16.27 -1.24 -4.19
N SER A 12 -15.74 -0.48 -3.23
CA SER A 12 -14.30 -0.20 -3.14
C SER A 12 -13.46 -1.46 -2.94
N LEU A 13 -13.97 -2.45 -2.19
CA LEU A 13 -13.30 -3.74 -1.98
C LEU A 13 -13.31 -4.60 -3.26
N CYS A 14 -14.42 -4.66 -3.99
CA CYS A 14 -14.50 -5.37 -5.26
C CYS A 14 -13.54 -4.77 -6.29
N VAL A 15 -13.54 -3.43 -6.43
CA VAL A 15 -12.62 -2.74 -7.33
C VAL A 15 -11.17 -2.96 -6.90
N LEU A 16 -10.88 -2.97 -5.59
CA LEU A 16 -9.52 -3.22 -5.08
C LEU A 16 -9.05 -4.65 -5.40
N CYS A 17 -9.96 -5.63 -5.35
CA CYS A 17 -9.66 -7.01 -5.71
C CYS A 17 -9.26 -7.13 -7.19
N VAL A 18 -10.08 -6.59 -8.09
CA VAL A 18 -9.81 -6.60 -9.54
C VAL A 18 -8.56 -5.79 -9.88
N GLN A 19 -8.39 -4.62 -9.26
CA GLN A 19 -7.23 -3.76 -9.46
C GLN A 19 -5.92 -4.47 -9.08
N ASN A 20 -5.87 -5.13 -7.93
CA ASN A 20 -4.66 -5.81 -7.47
C ASN A 20 -4.30 -7.01 -8.34
N SER A 21 -5.29 -7.78 -8.79
CA SER A 21 -5.06 -8.94 -9.64
C SER A 21 -4.57 -8.52 -11.03
N LEU A 22 -5.11 -7.45 -11.61
CA LEU A 22 -4.63 -6.88 -12.87
C LEU A 22 -3.23 -6.26 -12.72
N LEU A 23 -2.97 -5.52 -11.65
CA LEU A 23 -1.67 -4.90 -11.39
C LEU A 23 -0.55 -5.95 -11.34
N ALA A 24 -0.80 -7.10 -10.71
CA ALA A 24 0.13 -8.23 -10.66
C ALA A 24 0.70 -8.59 -12.04
N ILE A 25 -0.21 -8.75 -12.99
CA ILE A 25 0.07 -9.26 -14.33
C ILE A 25 0.69 -8.16 -15.17
N LEU A 26 0.12 -6.95 -15.12
CA LEU A 26 0.66 -5.79 -15.84
C LEU A 26 2.10 -5.50 -15.39
N MET A 27 2.39 -5.57 -14.09
CA MET A 27 3.75 -5.42 -13.57
C MET A 27 4.68 -6.49 -14.14
N ARG A 28 4.26 -7.77 -14.17
CA ARG A 28 5.08 -8.84 -14.74
C ARG A 28 5.30 -8.66 -16.24
N LEU A 29 4.24 -8.41 -17.02
CA LEU A 29 4.31 -8.17 -18.47
C LEU A 29 5.15 -6.93 -18.81
N SER A 30 5.17 -5.93 -17.93
CA SER A 30 6.00 -4.74 -18.11
C SER A 30 7.50 -5.05 -18.01
N ARG A 31 7.89 -6.11 -17.27
CA ARG A 31 9.27 -6.46 -16.94
C ARG A 31 9.84 -7.67 -17.68
N VAL A 32 8.98 -8.58 -18.15
CA VAL A 32 9.37 -9.81 -18.83
C VAL A 32 9.27 -9.64 -20.34
N GLY A 33 10.24 -10.22 -21.07
CA GLY A 33 10.29 -10.26 -22.53
C GLY A 33 11.57 -9.63 -23.11
N ASN A 34 11.74 -9.77 -24.42
CA ASN A 34 12.91 -9.27 -25.18
C ASN A 34 12.78 -7.79 -25.54
N PHE A 35 12.37 -6.96 -24.58
CA PHE A 35 12.16 -5.53 -24.79
C PHE A 35 13.11 -4.72 -23.91
N PRO A 36 13.41 -3.46 -24.28
CA PRO A 36 14.22 -2.59 -23.45
C PRO A 36 13.62 -2.45 -22.05
N ARG A 37 14.40 -2.74 -21.01
CA ARG A 37 13.97 -2.59 -19.62
C ARG A 37 13.91 -1.11 -19.26
N PHE A 38 12.73 -0.62 -18.91
CA PHE A 38 12.55 0.73 -18.36
C PHE A 38 13.16 0.84 -16.95
N ASN A 39 13.44 2.07 -16.53
CA ASN A 39 13.91 2.35 -15.18
C ASN A 39 12.74 2.32 -14.17
N PRO A 40 12.75 1.42 -13.16
CA PRO A 40 11.71 1.42 -12.13
C PRO A 40 11.53 2.75 -11.41
N ALA A 41 12.61 3.49 -11.15
CA ALA A 41 12.55 4.74 -10.41
C ALA A 41 11.76 5.82 -11.18
N THR A 42 11.87 5.86 -12.51
CA THR A 42 11.08 6.79 -13.34
C THR A 42 9.60 6.40 -13.33
N ALA A 43 9.29 5.11 -13.27
CA ALA A 43 7.92 4.62 -13.17
C ALA A 43 7.28 4.96 -11.81
N VAL A 44 8.05 4.87 -10.72
CA VAL A 44 7.61 5.31 -9.39
C VAL A 44 7.35 6.81 -9.38
N PHE A 45 8.26 7.62 -9.92
CA PHE A 45 8.09 9.08 -10.02
C PHE A 45 6.81 9.47 -10.78
N VAL A 46 6.59 8.87 -11.96
CA VAL A 46 5.37 9.10 -12.76
C VAL A 46 4.12 8.66 -11.99
N GLY A 47 4.19 7.54 -11.27
CA GLY A 47 3.10 7.06 -10.41
C GLY A 47 2.75 8.05 -9.30
N GLU A 48 3.74 8.64 -8.62
CA GLU A 48 3.52 9.71 -7.63
C GLU A 48 2.90 10.96 -8.27
N ALA A 49 3.37 11.35 -9.46
CA ALA A 49 2.83 12.49 -10.20
C ALA A 49 1.35 12.30 -10.58
N LEU A 50 0.98 11.11 -11.07
CA LEU A 50 -0.41 10.77 -11.40
C LEU A 50 -1.31 10.79 -10.17
N LYS A 51 -0.82 10.26 -9.03
CA LYS A 51 -1.57 10.28 -7.77
C LYS A 51 -1.79 11.71 -7.28
N LEU A 52 -0.75 12.54 -7.34
CA LEU A 52 -0.81 13.94 -6.95
C LEU A 52 -1.81 14.72 -7.82
N ALA A 53 -1.73 14.56 -9.15
CA ALA A 53 -2.67 15.18 -10.09
C ALA A 53 -4.12 14.76 -9.81
N THR A 54 -4.35 13.47 -9.58
CA THR A 54 -5.69 12.95 -9.23
C THR A 54 -6.21 13.57 -7.93
N CYS A 55 -5.36 13.70 -6.90
CA CYS A 55 -5.76 14.32 -5.64
C CYS A 55 -6.13 15.80 -5.82
N PHE A 56 -5.40 16.54 -6.64
CA PHE A 56 -5.75 17.93 -6.97
C PHE A 56 -7.07 18.03 -7.72
N VAL A 57 -7.33 17.14 -8.69
CA VAL A 57 -8.61 17.11 -9.40
C VAL A 57 -9.77 16.85 -8.43
N VAL A 58 -9.62 15.91 -7.51
CA VAL A 58 -10.66 15.61 -6.50
C VAL A 58 -10.88 16.80 -5.56
N LEU A 59 -9.81 17.43 -5.06
CA LEU A 59 -9.93 18.61 -4.20
C LEU A 59 -10.59 19.79 -4.94
N PHE A 60 -10.23 20.02 -6.20
CA PHE A 60 -10.84 21.06 -7.03
C PHE A 60 -12.35 20.83 -7.20
N HIS A 61 -12.76 19.58 -7.44
CA HIS A 61 -14.17 19.22 -7.50
C HIS A 61 -14.88 19.41 -6.16
N GLU A 62 -14.26 19.03 -5.03
CA GLU A 62 -14.79 19.28 -3.69
C GLU A 62 -14.97 20.77 -3.40
N PHE A 63 -14.02 21.62 -3.82
CA PHE A 63 -14.11 23.07 -3.64
C PHE A 63 -15.19 23.70 -4.53
N ASN A 64 -15.34 23.24 -5.77
CA ASN A 64 -16.37 23.77 -6.68
C ASN A 64 -17.80 23.39 -6.28
N ALA A 65 -17.98 22.33 -5.50
CA ALA A 65 -19.27 21.98 -4.93
C ALA A 65 -19.74 22.97 -3.84
N LEU A 66 -18.82 23.79 -3.30
CA LEU A 66 -19.11 24.78 -2.26
C LEU A 66 -19.49 26.13 -2.87
N LYS A 67 -20.47 26.82 -2.26
CA LYS A 67 -20.83 28.20 -2.63
C LYS A 67 -19.83 29.21 -2.04
N GLU A 68 -19.66 30.36 -2.66
CA GLU A 68 -18.96 31.50 -2.04
C GLU A 68 -19.77 32.04 -0.84
N PRO A 69 -19.16 32.40 0.30
CA PRO A 69 -17.72 32.55 0.62
C PRO A 69 -17.06 31.30 1.22
N GLN A 70 -17.80 30.20 1.39
CA GLN A 70 -17.31 28.98 2.04
C GLN A 70 -16.19 28.32 1.24
N ARG A 71 -16.28 28.36 -0.10
CA ARG A 71 -15.23 27.88 -1.02
C ARG A 71 -13.87 28.54 -0.74
N ARG A 72 -13.81 29.87 -0.69
CA ARG A 72 -12.55 30.60 -0.44
C ARG A 72 -11.96 30.29 0.92
N LYS A 73 -12.80 30.18 1.96
CA LYS A 73 -12.36 29.79 3.31
C LYS A 73 -11.78 28.37 3.30
N ARG A 74 -12.46 27.42 2.65
CA ARG A 74 -12.03 26.02 2.58
C ARG A 74 -10.70 25.86 1.83
N ILE A 75 -10.52 26.55 0.70
CA ILE A 75 -9.25 26.57 -0.05
C ILE A 75 -8.10 27.08 0.82
N GLY A 76 -8.32 28.18 1.56
CA GLY A 76 -7.31 28.73 2.47
C GLY A 76 -6.95 27.78 3.62
N GLU A 77 -7.95 27.11 4.21
CA GLU A 77 -7.73 26.10 5.24
C GLU A 77 -6.97 24.88 4.73
N SER A 78 -7.34 24.36 3.56
CA SER A 78 -6.65 23.22 2.92
C SER A 78 -5.21 23.58 2.56
N PHE A 79 -4.97 24.76 1.98
CA PHE A 79 -3.60 25.22 1.68
C PHE A 79 -2.75 25.31 2.94
N ARG A 80 -3.23 25.98 3.99
CA ARG A 80 -2.52 26.09 5.28
C ARG A 80 -2.24 24.72 5.91
N THR A 81 -3.15 23.77 5.73
CA THR A 81 -3.02 22.42 6.28
C THR A 81 -1.98 21.62 5.49
N ILE A 82 -2.02 21.68 4.15
CA ILE A 82 -1.07 21.00 3.27
C ILE A 82 0.34 21.53 3.49
N THR A 83 0.54 22.84 3.61
CA THR A 83 1.86 23.48 3.80
C THR A 83 2.35 23.49 5.25
N ASN A 84 1.60 22.90 6.18
CA ASN A 84 2.03 22.85 7.58
C ASN A 84 3.27 21.94 7.72
N VAL A 85 4.41 22.52 8.10
CA VAL A 85 5.69 21.83 8.19
C VAL A 85 5.66 20.66 9.19
N SER A 86 4.97 20.81 10.33
CA SER A 86 4.86 19.74 11.33
C SER A 86 4.12 18.53 10.76
N GLU A 87 3.04 18.79 10.03
CA GLU A 87 2.24 17.74 9.39
C GLU A 87 3.00 17.11 8.21
N LEU A 88 3.70 17.91 7.40
CA LEU A 88 4.59 17.40 6.35
C LEU A 88 5.70 16.51 6.91
N LEU A 89 6.35 16.91 8.01
CA LEU A 89 7.38 16.10 8.66
C LEU A 89 6.83 14.76 9.17
N ARG A 90 5.63 14.76 9.78
CA ARG A 90 4.98 13.50 10.20
C ARG A 90 4.67 12.59 9.02
N VAL A 91 4.20 13.17 7.92
CA VAL A 91 3.82 12.44 6.70
C VAL A 91 5.02 12.04 5.84
N SER A 92 6.20 12.63 6.06
CA SER A 92 7.43 12.29 5.33
C SER A 92 7.89 10.85 5.54
N VAL A 93 7.71 10.32 6.75
CA VAL A 93 8.12 8.94 7.11
C VAL A 93 7.37 7.90 6.26
N PRO A 94 6.02 7.87 6.23
CA PRO A 94 5.31 6.94 5.37
C PRO A 94 5.56 7.22 3.88
N ALA A 95 5.69 8.48 3.45
CA ALA A 95 5.97 8.81 2.05
C ALA A 95 7.31 8.20 1.57
N MET A 96 8.38 8.36 2.35
CA MET A 96 9.69 7.78 2.05
C MET A 96 9.64 6.26 1.96
N LEU A 97 9.00 5.62 2.95
CA LEU A 97 8.88 4.16 2.98
C LEU A 97 8.06 3.63 1.79
N TYR A 98 7.02 4.34 1.36
CA TYR A 98 6.25 3.98 0.16
C TYR A 98 7.07 4.10 -1.13
N VAL A 99 7.91 5.13 -1.27
CA VAL A 99 8.81 5.26 -2.43
C VAL A 99 9.81 4.09 -2.47
N VAL A 100 10.42 3.76 -1.33
CA VAL A 100 11.35 2.62 -1.21
C VAL A 100 10.62 1.30 -1.51
N GLN A 101 9.45 1.09 -0.90
CA GLN A 101 8.61 -0.09 -1.14
C GLN A 101 8.27 -0.25 -2.62
N ASN A 102 7.84 0.81 -3.31
CA ASN A 102 7.45 0.74 -4.71
C ASN A 102 8.62 0.34 -5.60
N ASN A 103 9.83 0.87 -5.34
CA ASN A 103 11.04 0.46 -6.05
C ASN A 103 11.40 -1.01 -5.77
N LEU A 104 11.38 -1.43 -4.51
CA LEU A 104 11.63 -2.82 -4.12
C LEU A 104 10.62 -3.79 -4.75
N GLN A 105 9.38 -3.36 -4.93
CA GLN A 105 8.36 -4.16 -5.61
C GLN A 105 8.72 -4.42 -7.09
N TYR A 106 9.24 -3.43 -7.81
CA TYR A 106 9.74 -3.65 -9.17
C TYR A 106 10.97 -4.55 -9.21
N VAL A 107 11.88 -4.44 -8.23
CA VAL A 107 13.03 -5.35 -8.10
C VAL A 107 12.53 -6.78 -7.88
N ALA A 108 11.57 -6.98 -6.98
CA ALA A 108 10.96 -8.28 -6.71
C ALA A 108 10.31 -8.90 -7.96
N VAL A 109 9.41 -8.18 -8.63
CA VAL A 109 8.70 -8.67 -9.84
C VAL A 109 9.65 -8.96 -11.01
N SER A 110 10.79 -8.28 -11.06
CA SER A 110 11.83 -8.54 -12.07
C SER A 110 12.58 -9.85 -11.84
N ASN A 111 12.64 -10.34 -10.60
CA ASN A 111 13.44 -11.49 -10.18
C ASN A 111 12.60 -12.71 -9.77
N LEU A 112 11.33 -12.52 -9.42
CA LEU A 112 10.39 -13.59 -9.07
C LEU A 112 9.31 -13.72 -10.16
N ASP A 113 8.82 -14.94 -10.40
CA ASP A 113 7.62 -15.14 -11.20
C ASP A 113 6.38 -14.52 -10.52
N ALA A 114 5.35 -14.19 -11.30
CA ALA A 114 4.19 -13.44 -10.79
C ALA A 114 3.42 -14.20 -9.69
N PRO A 115 3.13 -15.51 -9.83
CA PRO A 115 2.50 -16.29 -8.77
C PRO A 115 3.30 -16.28 -7.45
N THR A 116 4.60 -16.56 -7.50
CA THR A 116 5.48 -16.53 -6.32
C THR A 116 5.52 -15.14 -5.68
N PHE A 117 5.70 -14.08 -6.49
CA PHE A 117 5.67 -12.70 -6.00
C PHE A 117 4.37 -12.37 -5.27
N GLN A 118 3.22 -12.75 -5.84
CA GLN A 118 1.90 -12.45 -5.27
C GLN A 118 1.70 -13.09 -3.90
N ILE A 119 2.07 -14.37 -3.75
CA ILE A 119 1.96 -15.07 -2.46
C ILE A 119 2.95 -14.48 -1.46
N MET A 120 4.20 -14.25 -1.86
CA MET A 120 5.20 -13.65 -0.96
C MET A 120 4.80 -12.27 -0.48
N TYR A 121 4.18 -11.47 -1.34
CA TYR A 121 3.77 -10.12 -0.97
C TYR A 121 2.69 -10.09 0.13
N GLN A 122 2.03 -11.22 0.40
CA GLN A 122 1.09 -11.35 1.52
C GLN A 122 1.79 -11.39 2.88
N LEU A 123 3.12 -11.56 2.95
CA LEU A 123 3.93 -11.33 4.16
C LEU A 123 3.72 -9.92 4.73
N LYS A 124 3.25 -8.96 3.91
CA LYS A 124 2.83 -7.63 4.39
C LYS A 124 1.79 -7.70 5.50
N ILE A 125 0.97 -8.76 5.56
CA ILE A 125 -0.07 -8.93 6.56
C ILE A 125 0.57 -9.19 7.93
N LEU A 126 1.59 -10.04 7.98
CA LEU A 126 2.40 -10.27 9.17
C LEU A 126 3.02 -8.96 9.67
N THR A 127 3.72 -8.23 8.79
CA THR A 127 4.41 -6.99 9.18
C THR A 127 3.42 -5.92 9.63
N THR A 128 2.27 -5.79 8.94
CA THR A 128 1.18 -4.88 9.33
C THR A 128 0.61 -5.26 10.71
N ALA A 129 0.42 -6.54 11.00
CA ALA A 129 -0.08 -7.00 12.30
C ALA A 129 0.90 -6.65 13.43
N ILE A 130 2.19 -6.96 13.26
CA ILE A 130 3.26 -6.62 14.22
C ILE A 130 3.26 -5.10 14.48
N PHE A 131 3.30 -4.28 13.43
CA PHE A 131 3.32 -2.84 13.60
C PHE A 131 2.02 -2.28 14.16
N SER A 132 0.87 -2.91 13.90
CA SER A 132 -0.42 -2.52 14.49
C SER A 132 -0.44 -2.71 16.00
N VAL A 133 0.17 -3.80 16.50
CA VAL A 133 0.34 -4.01 17.94
C VAL A 133 1.29 -2.95 18.52
N VAL A 134 2.45 -2.73 17.88
CA VAL A 134 3.48 -1.83 18.41
C VAL A 134 3.08 -0.35 18.35
N LEU A 135 2.54 0.12 17.22
CA LEU A 135 2.29 1.55 16.97
C LEU A 135 0.90 2.03 17.36
N LEU A 136 -0.12 1.19 17.15
CA LEU A 136 -1.53 1.50 17.45
C LEU A 136 -2.00 0.87 18.76
N ARG A 137 -1.18 0.04 19.43
CA ARG A 137 -1.54 -0.69 20.66
C ARG A 137 -2.82 -1.52 20.52
N LYS A 138 -3.06 -2.06 19.31
CA LYS A 138 -4.14 -3.03 19.10
C LYS A 138 -3.78 -4.36 19.74
N THR A 139 -4.76 -5.05 20.31
CA THR A 139 -4.61 -6.43 20.78
C THR A 139 -4.88 -7.38 19.62
N VAL A 140 -4.01 -8.39 19.45
CA VAL A 140 -4.16 -9.43 18.43
C VAL A 140 -4.56 -10.72 19.14
N LEU A 141 -5.70 -11.29 18.74
CA LEU A 141 -6.24 -12.51 19.33
C LEU A 141 -5.35 -13.71 19.04
N LEU A 142 -5.42 -14.74 19.89
CA LEU A 142 -4.69 -15.99 19.67
C LEU A 142 -5.06 -16.65 18.33
N THR A 143 -6.33 -16.52 17.91
CA THR A 143 -6.81 -16.97 16.60
C THR A 143 -6.14 -16.23 15.43
N GLN A 144 -5.87 -14.93 15.61
CA GLN A 144 -5.16 -14.11 14.62
C GLN A 144 -3.66 -14.46 14.58
N TRP A 145 -3.04 -14.76 15.72
CA TRP A 145 -1.68 -15.30 15.76
C TRP A 145 -1.58 -16.65 15.08
N GLY A 146 -2.54 -17.56 15.33
CA GLY A 146 -2.63 -18.83 14.63
C GLY A 146 -2.74 -18.65 13.12
N ALA A 147 -3.59 -17.72 12.66
CA ALA A 147 -3.70 -17.38 11.25
C ALA A 147 -2.38 -16.86 10.66
N ILE A 148 -1.66 -15.99 11.37
CA ILE A 148 -0.34 -15.51 10.94
C ILE A 148 0.66 -16.67 10.77
N VAL A 149 0.69 -17.63 11.71
CA VAL A 149 1.55 -18.81 11.60
C VAL A 149 1.16 -19.65 10.38
N THR A 150 -0.14 -19.85 10.14
CA THR A 150 -0.63 -20.55 8.94
C THR A 150 -0.24 -19.83 7.64
N LEU A 151 -0.27 -18.48 7.64
CA LEU A 151 0.20 -17.68 6.51
C LEU A 151 1.69 -17.95 6.23
N MET A 152 2.52 -17.97 7.28
CA MET A 152 3.95 -18.27 7.15
C MET A 152 4.21 -19.67 6.61
N MET A 153 3.45 -20.67 7.04
CA MET A 153 3.55 -22.03 6.49
C MET A 153 3.17 -22.07 5.00
N GLY A 154 2.08 -21.41 4.60
CA GLY A 154 1.66 -21.35 3.20
C GLY A 154 2.68 -20.65 2.30
N VAL A 155 3.27 -19.55 2.79
CA VAL A 155 4.40 -18.86 2.14
C VAL A 155 5.61 -19.80 2.01
N ALA A 156 6.01 -20.49 3.08
CA ALA A 156 7.14 -21.40 3.05
C ALA A 156 6.94 -22.55 2.04
N LEU A 157 5.75 -23.15 1.97
CA LEU A 157 5.45 -24.21 1.00
C LEU A 157 5.59 -23.74 -0.45
N VAL A 158 5.14 -22.52 -0.76
CA VAL A 158 5.27 -21.94 -2.11
C VAL A 158 6.73 -21.66 -2.47
N GLN A 159 7.56 -21.31 -1.49
CA GLN A 159 9.00 -21.10 -1.72
C GLN A 159 9.76 -22.40 -2.00
N LEU A 160 9.45 -23.48 -1.27
CA LEU A 160 10.11 -24.77 -1.46
C LEU A 160 9.85 -25.36 -2.87
N ASP A 161 8.67 -25.10 -3.43
CA ASP A 161 8.32 -25.48 -4.81
C ASP A 161 9.11 -24.66 -5.86
N GLY A 162 9.37 -23.38 -5.56
CA GLY A 162 10.18 -22.48 -6.40
C GLY A 162 11.64 -22.89 -6.49
N ASP A 163 12.25 -23.35 -5.39
CA ASP A 163 13.64 -23.82 -5.36
C ASP A 163 13.80 -25.17 -6.08
N ALA A 164 12.86 -26.11 -5.90
CA ALA A 164 12.85 -27.39 -6.61
C ALA A 164 12.71 -27.22 -8.14
N SER A 165 11.91 -26.24 -8.57
CA SER A 165 11.73 -25.90 -9.99
C SER A 165 12.89 -25.09 -10.59
N SER A 166 13.70 -24.43 -9.75
CA SER A 166 14.87 -23.64 -10.17
C SER A 166 16.14 -24.48 -10.30
N ALA A 167 16.25 -25.59 -9.55
CA ALA A 167 17.33 -26.56 -9.68
C ALA A 167 17.38 -27.26 -11.06
N ALA A 168 16.28 -27.22 -11.82
CA ALA A 168 16.17 -27.80 -13.17
C ALA A 168 16.41 -26.79 -14.32
N LYS A 169 16.71 -25.52 -14.03
CA LYS A 169 16.92 -24.47 -15.05
C LYS A 169 18.28 -23.81 -14.91
N THR A 170 19.30 -24.49 -15.40
CA THR A 170 20.53 -23.84 -15.88
C THR A 170 20.14 -22.91 -17.06
N ASP A 171 20.69 -21.69 -17.08
CA ASP A 171 20.64 -20.71 -18.19
C ASP A 171 19.39 -19.81 -18.38
N GLN A 172 18.99 -19.06 -17.36
CA GLN A 172 18.50 -17.68 -17.60
C GLN A 172 19.38 -16.66 -16.86
N VAL A 173 20.41 -16.18 -17.55
CA VAL A 173 21.32 -15.11 -17.12
C VAL A 173 20.50 -13.85 -16.82
N GLY A 174 20.17 -13.60 -15.55
CA GLY A 174 19.68 -12.29 -15.09
C GLY A 174 18.51 -12.26 -14.10
N GLN A 175 18.00 -13.40 -13.60
CA GLN A 175 17.05 -13.44 -12.48
C GLN A 175 17.72 -14.06 -11.25
N SER A 176 17.83 -13.29 -10.16
CA SER A 176 18.34 -13.78 -8.87
C SER A 176 17.17 -13.94 -7.91
N THR A 177 16.74 -15.19 -7.68
CA THR A 177 15.64 -15.52 -6.76
C THR A 177 15.89 -14.93 -5.37
N THR A 178 17.12 -15.01 -4.86
CA THR A 178 17.52 -14.42 -3.56
C THR A 178 17.32 -12.91 -3.53
N LYS A 179 17.74 -12.18 -4.58
CA LYS A 179 17.51 -10.73 -4.68
C LYS A 179 16.02 -10.41 -4.70
N GLY A 180 15.22 -11.20 -5.41
CA GLY A 180 13.77 -11.07 -5.46
C GLY A 180 13.11 -11.29 -4.09
N LEU A 181 13.51 -12.34 -3.38
CA LEU A 181 12.98 -12.69 -2.07
C LEU A 181 13.29 -11.61 -1.02
N LEU A 182 14.56 -11.19 -0.93
CA LEU A 182 14.98 -10.11 -0.03
C LEU A 182 14.24 -8.80 -0.33
N ALA A 183 14.07 -8.47 -1.61
CA ALA A 183 13.32 -7.28 -2.01
C ALA A 183 11.84 -7.35 -1.60
N VAL A 184 11.18 -8.50 -1.72
CA VAL A 184 9.79 -8.66 -1.25
C VAL A 184 9.70 -8.49 0.27
N VAL A 185 10.56 -9.16 1.03
CA VAL A 185 10.52 -9.07 2.50
C VAL A 185 10.72 -7.62 2.95
N ALA A 186 11.73 -6.94 2.41
CA ALA A 186 11.97 -5.53 2.70
C ALA A 186 10.79 -4.63 2.29
N ALA A 187 10.18 -4.88 1.12
CA ALA A 187 8.99 -4.16 0.67
C ALA A 187 7.79 -4.39 1.61
N CYS A 188 7.58 -5.62 2.09
CA CYS A 188 6.51 -5.96 3.03
C CYS A 188 6.71 -5.28 4.39
N VAL A 189 7.94 -5.20 4.90
CA VAL A 189 8.26 -4.47 6.14
C VAL A 189 7.97 -2.98 5.98
N CYS A 190 8.47 -2.37 4.89
CA CYS A 190 8.20 -0.96 4.58
C CYS A 190 6.69 -0.69 4.47
N SER A 191 5.96 -1.56 3.74
CA SER A 191 4.52 -1.45 3.56
C SER A 191 3.73 -1.57 4.85
N GLY A 192 4.10 -2.51 5.72
CA GLY A 192 3.43 -2.73 6.99
C GLY A 192 3.61 -1.54 7.91
N PHE A 193 4.84 -1.05 8.04
CA PHE A 193 5.12 0.11 8.88
C PHE A 193 4.43 1.37 8.33
N ALA A 194 4.64 1.70 7.05
CA ALA A 194 4.09 2.90 6.43
C ALA A 194 2.56 2.92 6.49
N GLY A 195 1.90 1.77 6.24
CA GLY A 195 0.45 1.65 6.31
C GLY A 195 -0.11 1.89 7.71
N VAL A 196 0.49 1.28 8.74
CA VAL A 196 0.04 1.46 10.13
C VAL A 196 0.34 2.87 10.63
N TYR A 197 1.51 3.42 10.28
CA TYR A 197 1.86 4.80 10.61
C TYR A 197 0.89 5.77 9.95
N PHE A 198 0.58 5.57 8.67
CA PHE A 198 -0.41 6.38 7.96
C PHE A 198 -1.81 6.27 8.58
N GLU A 199 -2.25 5.06 8.96
CA GLU A 199 -3.51 4.87 9.70
C GLU A 199 -3.51 5.67 11.01
N LYS A 200 -2.40 5.67 11.75
CA LYS A 200 -2.24 6.43 13.00
C LYS A 200 -2.37 7.94 12.79
N ILE A 201 -1.77 8.50 11.73
CA ILE A 201 -1.91 9.93 11.40
C ILE A 201 -3.34 10.23 10.96
N LEU A 202 -3.93 9.40 10.09
CA LEU A 202 -5.24 9.64 9.49
C LEU A 202 -6.36 9.54 10.52
N LYS A 203 -6.30 8.55 11.42
CA LYS A 203 -7.34 8.26 12.43
C LYS A 203 -7.01 8.81 13.83
N GLY A 204 -5.90 9.52 14.02
CA GLY A 204 -5.51 10.10 15.30
C GLY A 204 -6.51 11.14 15.81
N SER A 205 -6.85 11.07 17.11
CA SER A 205 -7.80 11.99 17.76
C SER A 205 -7.36 13.45 17.55
N GLY A 206 -8.21 14.26 16.90
CA GLY A 206 -7.96 15.69 16.65
C GLY A 206 -7.55 16.07 15.21
N SER A 207 -7.36 15.10 14.30
CA SER A 207 -7.04 15.40 12.89
C SER A 207 -8.26 15.95 12.15
N LYS A 208 -8.28 17.27 11.87
CA LYS A 208 -9.27 17.93 10.99
C LYS A 208 -8.96 17.79 9.49
N THR A 209 -7.80 17.21 9.17
CA THR A 209 -7.27 17.10 7.81
C THR A 209 -8.00 16.02 7.03
N THR A 210 -8.37 16.32 5.79
CA THR A 210 -9.03 15.35 4.92
C THR A 210 -8.07 14.28 4.39
N LEU A 211 -8.62 13.14 3.96
CA LEU A 211 -7.84 12.10 3.30
C LEU A 211 -7.09 12.62 2.06
N TRP A 212 -7.73 13.48 1.27
CA TRP A 212 -7.14 14.03 0.05
C TRP A 212 -6.03 15.02 0.35
N GLU A 213 -6.17 15.86 1.38
CA GLU A 213 -5.09 16.74 1.85
C GLU A 213 -3.87 15.93 2.32
N ARG A 214 -4.09 14.84 3.06
CA ARG A 214 -3.02 13.91 3.45
C ARG A 214 -2.36 13.22 2.25
N ASN A 215 -3.15 12.80 1.27
CA ASN A 215 -2.62 12.19 0.06
C ASN A 215 -1.83 13.19 -0.78
N VAL A 216 -2.25 14.47 -0.86
CA VAL A 216 -1.45 15.53 -1.50
C VAL A 216 -0.10 15.69 -0.80
N GLN A 217 -0.08 15.77 0.55
CA GLN A 217 1.17 15.86 1.32
C GLN A 217 2.09 14.65 1.04
N MET A 218 1.55 13.44 1.09
CA MET A 218 2.33 12.22 0.81
C MET A 218 2.85 12.18 -0.62
N CYS A 219 2.01 12.46 -1.63
CA CYS A 219 2.41 12.36 -3.03
C CYS A 219 3.39 13.48 -3.40
N PHE A 220 3.24 14.67 -2.82
CA PHE A 220 4.20 15.76 -3.01
C PHE A 220 5.58 15.39 -2.47
N LEU A 221 5.66 14.87 -1.23
CA LEU A 221 6.92 14.39 -0.66
C LEU A 221 7.46 13.17 -1.41
N GLY A 222 6.58 12.24 -1.83
CA GLY A 222 6.96 11.08 -2.63
C GLY A 222 7.54 11.47 -3.99
N LEU A 223 6.97 12.48 -4.65
CA LEU A 223 7.47 13.03 -5.90
C LEU A 223 8.84 13.68 -5.71
N ALA A 224 9.02 14.47 -4.65
CA ALA A 224 10.31 15.08 -4.32
C ALA A 224 11.39 14.03 -4.02
N LEU A 225 11.06 13.01 -3.23
CA LEU A 225 11.99 11.92 -2.87
C LEU A 225 12.35 11.03 -4.05
N SER A 226 11.37 10.64 -4.86
CA SER A 226 11.62 9.85 -6.08
C SER A 226 12.38 10.66 -7.13
N GLY A 227 12.09 11.97 -7.28
CA GLY A 227 12.84 12.87 -8.15
C GLY A 227 14.29 13.05 -7.69
N GLY A 228 14.51 13.26 -6.40
CA GLY A 228 15.87 13.30 -5.82
C GLY A 228 16.62 11.99 -6.02
N GLY A 229 15.95 10.85 -5.86
CA GLY A 229 16.50 9.53 -6.14
C GLY A 229 16.94 9.35 -7.59
N LEU A 230 16.17 9.88 -8.54
CA LEU A 230 16.49 9.86 -9.97
C LEU A 230 17.70 10.73 -10.30
N VAL A 231 17.77 11.94 -9.72
CA VAL A 231 18.92 12.84 -9.92
C VAL A 231 20.19 12.27 -9.30
N TYR A 232 20.09 11.60 -8.15
CA TYR A 232 21.25 11.06 -7.44
C TYR A 232 21.78 9.76 -8.03
N ASN A 233 20.90 8.79 -8.36
CA ASN A 233 21.32 7.45 -8.78
C ASN A 233 21.23 7.20 -10.28
N ASP A 234 20.30 7.85 -10.98
CA ASP A 234 19.89 7.46 -12.33
C ASP A 234 20.12 8.56 -13.39
N PHE A 235 20.74 9.68 -13.03
CA PHE A 235 20.87 10.85 -13.89
C PHE A 235 21.63 10.54 -15.19
N GLU A 236 22.77 9.84 -15.11
CA GLU A 236 23.56 9.46 -16.27
C GLU A 236 22.81 8.49 -17.20
N SER A 237 22.07 7.54 -16.61
CA SER A 237 21.22 6.60 -17.34
C SER A 237 20.08 7.32 -18.06
N ILE A 238 19.45 8.30 -17.42
CA ILE A 238 18.39 9.13 -18.01
C ILE A 238 18.94 10.00 -19.13
N MET A 239 20.11 10.60 -18.96
CA MET A 239 20.70 11.48 -19.98
C MET A 239 21.12 10.70 -21.23
N SER A 240 21.64 9.48 -21.05
CA SER A 240 22.10 8.63 -22.16
C SER A 240 20.97 7.91 -22.91
N ARG A 241 19.93 7.44 -22.20
CA ARG A 241 18.86 6.61 -22.79
C ARG A 241 17.53 7.34 -22.94
N GLY A 242 17.34 8.44 -22.22
CA GLY A 242 16.08 9.15 -22.09
C GLY A 242 15.24 8.68 -20.90
N PHE A 243 14.45 9.61 -20.33
CA PHE A 243 13.62 9.35 -19.15
C PHE A 243 12.56 8.26 -19.37
N PHE A 244 11.93 8.24 -20.55
CA PHE A 244 10.88 7.28 -20.91
C PHE A 244 11.41 6.07 -21.69
N TYR A 245 12.70 5.78 -21.58
CA TYR A 245 13.29 4.62 -22.26
C TYR A 245 12.59 3.31 -21.85
N GLY A 246 12.21 2.50 -22.84
CA GLY A 246 11.52 1.22 -22.61
C GLY A 246 10.06 1.32 -22.16
N TYR A 247 9.46 2.52 -22.18
CA TYR A 247 8.04 2.69 -21.88
C TYR A 247 7.18 2.18 -23.03
N ARG A 248 6.42 1.12 -22.74
CA ARG A 248 5.44 0.52 -23.65
C ARG A 248 4.03 0.76 -23.10
N PRO A 249 2.95 0.57 -23.88
CA PRO A 249 1.58 0.71 -23.38
C PRO A 249 1.31 -0.09 -22.10
N VAL A 250 1.90 -1.28 -21.97
CA VAL A 250 1.81 -2.11 -20.75
C VAL A 250 2.48 -1.46 -19.53
N VAL A 251 3.59 -0.73 -19.73
CA VAL A 251 4.27 0.02 -18.65
C VAL A 251 3.38 1.16 -18.17
N TRP A 252 2.79 1.93 -19.10
CA TRP A 252 1.83 2.99 -18.77
C TRP A 252 0.60 2.43 -18.05
N ALA A 253 0.06 1.31 -18.51
CA ALA A 253 -1.05 0.61 -17.84
C ALA A 253 -0.66 0.16 -16.43
N ALA A 254 0.53 -0.41 -16.23
CA ALA A 254 1.02 -0.82 -14.91
C ALA A 254 1.17 0.39 -13.96
N ILE A 255 1.76 1.49 -14.43
CA ILE A 255 1.93 2.72 -13.64
C ILE A 255 0.57 3.32 -13.28
N GLY A 256 -0.34 3.46 -14.25
CA GLY A 256 -1.69 3.96 -14.02
C GLY A 256 -2.47 3.08 -13.05
N MET A 257 -2.36 1.76 -13.20
CA MET A 257 -3.04 0.82 -12.32
C MET A 257 -2.46 0.80 -10.90
N SER A 258 -1.15 1.00 -10.76
CA SER A 258 -0.47 1.15 -9.47
C SER A 258 -0.90 2.45 -8.78
N ALA A 259 -0.91 3.57 -9.50
CA ALA A 259 -1.36 4.87 -9.00
C ALA A 259 -2.82 4.82 -8.51
N PHE A 260 -3.72 4.27 -9.33
CA PHE A 260 -5.12 4.07 -8.96
C PHE A 260 -5.27 3.16 -7.74
N GLY A 261 -4.55 2.03 -7.69
CA GLY A 261 -4.54 1.13 -6.54
C GLY A 261 -4.09 1.78 -5.24
N GLY A 262 -3.09 2.66 -5.31
CA GLY A 262 -2.60 3.44 -4.16
C GLY A 262 -3.66 4.38 -3.59
N LEU A 263 -4.38 5.11 -4.45
CA LEU A 263 -5.47 6.00 -4.02
C LEU A 263 -6.68 5.21 -3.51
N LEU A 264 -7.05 4.14 -4.23
CA LEU A 264 -8.14 3.26 -3.81
C LEU A 264 -7.86 2.61 -2.46
N THR A 265 -6.59 2.25 -2.20
CA THR A 265 -6.16 1.75 -0.90
C THR A 265 -6.43 2.77 0.21
N ALA A 266 -6.15 4.05 -0.01
CA ALA A 266 -6.45 5.09 0.97
C ALA A 266 -7.97 5.19 1.25
N VAL A 267 -8.79 5.15 0.19
CA VAL A 267 -10.26 5.13 0.31
C VAL A 267 -10.73 3.93 1.11
N VAL A 268 -10.22 2.73 0.81
CA VAL A 268 -10.56 1.50 1.55
C VAL A 268 -10.15 1.61 3.02
N VAL A 269 -9.00 2.20 3.36
CA VAL A 269 -8.58 2.40 4.77
C VAL A 269 -9.47 3.40 5.51
N LYS A 270 -10.08 4.36 4.79
CA LYS A 270 -11.01 5.35 5.36
C LYS A 270 -12.41 4.78 5.59
N TYR A 271 -12.95 4.05 4.62
CA TYR A 271 -14.35 3.58 4.63
C TYR A 271 -14.52 2.12 5.03
N ALA A 272 -13.43 1.36 5.05
CA ALA A 272 -13.37 -0.01 5.51
C ALA A 272 -12.19 -0.21 6.47
N ASP A 273 -12.06 -1.43 6.97
CA ASP A 273 -10.99 -1.80 7.87
C ASP A 273 -9.82 -2.43 7.11
N ASN A 274 -8.62 -2.31 7.67
CA ASN A 274 -7.43 -2.97 7.14
C ASN A 274 -7.58 -4.49 7.01
N ILE A 275 -8.49 -5.07 7.79
CA ILE A 275 -8.95 -6.46 7.69
C ILE A 275 -9.65 -6.74 6.35
N LEU A 276 -10.66 -5.94 5.99
CA LEU A 276 -11.42 -6.15 4.74
C LEU A 276 -10.55 -5.92 3.51
N LYS A 277 -9.61 -4.98 3.60
CA LYS A 277 -8.55 -4.82 2.61
C LYS A 277 -7.75 -6.11 2.45
N ALA A 278 -7.34 -6.75 3.55
CA ALA A 278 -6.59 -8.00 3.50
C ALA A 278 -7.39 -9.11 2.78
N PHE A 279 -8.68 -9.27 3.10
CA PHE A 279 -9.57 -10.19 2.39
C PHE A 279 -9.63 -9.93 0.88
N ALA A 280 -9.86 -8.68 0.47
CA ALA A 280 -9.91 -8.31 -0.95
C ALA A 280 -8.58 -8.63 -1.64
N THR A 281 -7.44 -8.37 -0.99
CA THR A 281 -6.12 -8.73 -1.53
C THR A 281 -5.91 -10.24 -1.61
N SER A 282 -6.48 -11.02 -0.70
CA SER A 282 -6.42 -12.48 -0.74
C SER A 282 -7.13 -13.05 -1.97
N ILE A 283 -8.38 -12.62 -2.20
CA ILE A 283 -9.15 -13.02 -3.39
C ILE A 283 -8.40 -12.59 -4.67
N ALA A 284 -7.77 -11.41 -4.66
CA ALA A 284 -6.95 -10.94 -5.77
C ALA A 284 -5.77 -11.87 -6.08
N VAL A 285 -5.15 -12.50 -5.08
CA VAL A 285 -4.08 -13.49 -5.29
C VAL A 285 -4.62 -14.67 -6.08
N VAL A 286 -5.76 -15.25 -5.68
CA VAL A 286 -6.37 -16.38 -6.41
C VAL A 286 -6.68 -16.00 -7.86
N LEU A 287 -7.32 -14.85 -8.06
CA LEU A 287 -7.62 -14.35 -9.41
C LEU A 287 -6.36 -14.11 -10.25
N SER A 288 -5.29 -13.57 -9.64
CA SER A 288 -4.03 -13.32 -10.34
C SER A 288 -3.33 -14.62 -10.75
N VAL A 289 -3.44 -15.68 -9.94
CA VAL A 289 -2.92 -17.02 -10.27
C VAL A 289 -3.69 -17.58 -11.47
N ILE A 290 -5.03 -17.57 -11.40
CA ILE A 290 -5.90 -18.05 -12.50
C ILE A 290 -5.55 -17.31 -13.79
N MET A 291 -5.53 -15.98 -13.75
CA MET A 291 -5.17 -15.17 -14.92
C MET A 291 -3.73 -15.43 -15.38
N SER A 292 -2.79 -15.72 -14.47
CA SER A 292 -1.41 -16.06 -14.84
C SER A 292 -1.32 -17.40 -15.59
N VAL A 293 -2.20 -18.38 -15.30
CA VAL A 293 -2.28 -19.62 -16.09
C VAL A 293 -2.66 -19.30 -17.53
N PHE A 294 -3.68 -18.45 -17.73
CA PHE A 294 -4.14 -18.08 -19.07
C PHE A 294 -3.15 -17.19 -19.85
N VAL A 295 -2.39 -16.35 -19.16
CA VAL A 295 -1.49 -15.37 -19.81
C VAL A 295 -0.08 -15.92 -20.03
N PHE A 296 0.40 -16.80 -19.16
CA PHE A 296 1.78 -17.28 -19.18
C PHE A 296 1.91 -18.80 -19.43
N ASP A 297 0.79 -19.50 -19.68
CA ASP A 297 0.72 -20.96 -19.91
C ASP A 297 1.45 -21.80 -18.83
N LYS A 298 1.58 -21.24 -17.62
CA LYS A 298 2.22 -21.92 -16.49
C LYS A 298 1.17 -22.46 -15.54
N VAL A 299 1.04 -23.78 -15.50
CA VAL A 299 0.18 -24.48 -14.54
C VAL A 299 0.88 -24.48 -13.17
N PRO A 300 0.21 -24.02 -12.09
CA PRO A 300 0.75 -24.08 -10.75
C PRO A 300 0.86 -25.54 -10.27
N THR A 301 1.91 -25.84 -9.50
CA THR A 301 2.12 -27.16 -8.91
C THR A 301 1.11 -27.44 -7.80
N GLY A 302 0.94 -28.71 -7.43
CA GLY A 302 0.11 -29.10 -6.28
C GLY A 302 0.58 -28.45 -4.97
N GLN A 303 1.90 -28.33 -4.77
CA GLN A 303 2.48 -27.67 -3.60
C GLN A 303 2.15 -26.17 -3.58
N PHE A 304 2.24 -25.49 -4.73
CA PHE A 304 1.84 -24.10 -4.87
C PHE A 304 0.35 -23.92 -4.51
N VAL A 305 -0.53 -24.80 -5.01
CA VAL A 305 -1.97 -24.74 -4.73
C VAL A 305 -2.26 -24.90 -3.24
N ILE A 306 -1.62 -25.87 -2.56
CA ILE A 306 -1.77 -26.07 -1.11
C ILE A 306 -1.30 -24.82 -0.35
N GLY A 307 -0.12 -24.29 -0.68
CA GLY A 307 0.39 -23.08 -0.03
C GLY A 307 -0.51 -21.86 -0.28
N ALA A 308 -1.05 -21.70 -1.49
CA ALA A 308 -2.02 -20.66 -1.81
C ALA A 308 -3.31 -20.81 -0.98
N ILE A 309 -3.83 -22.02 -0.80
CA ILE A 309 -5.00 -22.29 0.05
C ILE A 309 -4.71 -21.91 1.50
N LEU A 310 -3.54 -22.26 2.05
CA LEU A 310 -3.16 -21.89 3.41
C LEU A 310 -3.03 -20.37 3.59
N VAL A 311 -2.41 -19.67 2.63
CA VAL A 311 -2.32 -18.21 2.65
C VAL A 311 -3.70 -17.57 2.56
N ASN A 312 -4.59 -18.06 1.68
CA ASN A 312 -5.93 -17.49 1.59
C ASN A 312 -6.80 -17.79 2.80
N GLY A 313 -6.74 -19.03 3.32
CA GLY A 313 -7.45 -19.46 4.52
C GLY A 313 -6.99 -18.70 5.76
N SER A 314 -5.69 -18.46 5.91
CA SER A 314 -5.16 -17.65 7.01
C SER A 314 -5.64 -16.21 6.97
N VAL A 315 -5.64 -15.56 5.81
CA VAL A 315 -6.22 -14.22 5.69
C VAL A 315 -7.71 -14.23 6.04
N TYR A 316 -8.42 -15.29 5.65
CA TYR A 316 -9.83 -15.44 5.99
C TYR A 316 -10.06 -15.53 7.51
N VAL A 317 -9.31 -16.40 8.19
CA VAL A 317 -9.40 -16.58 9.65
C VAL A 317 -8.98 -15.31 10.39
N TYR A 318 -7.87 -14.69 9.98
CA TYR A 318 -7.36 -13.47 10.59
C TYR A 318 -8.40 -12.34 10.55
N GLY A 319 -9.11 -12.22 9.42
CA GLY A 319 -10.06 -11.15 9.23
C GLY A 319 -11.45 -11.41 9.79
N LYS A 320 -11.83 -12.66 10.07
CA LYS A 320 -13.09 -12.97 10.77
C LYS A 320 -12.98 -12.86 12.29
N ALA A 321 -11.76 -12.82 12.82
CA ALA A 321 -11.54 -12.67 14.24
C ALA A 321 -12.12 -11.32 14.72
N PRO A 322 -12.95 -11.30 15.78
CA PRO A 322 -13.58 -10.08 16.26
C PRO A 322 -12.51 -9.07 16.69
N GLU A 323 -12.57 -7.82 16.22
CA GLU A 323 -11.71 -6.80 16.80
C GLU A 323 -12.13 -6.58 18.25
N LEU A 324 -11.25 -6.88 19.20
CA LEU A 324 -11.47 -6.57 20.61
C LEU A 324 -11.29 -5.04 20.79
N HIS A 325 -12.27 -4.24 20.37
CA HIS A 325 -12.15 -2.78 20.40
C HIS A 325 -12.81 -2.15 21.65
N LYS A 326 -11.97 -1.44 22.43
CA LYS A 326 -12.25 -0.35 23.39
C LYS A 326 -13.18 -0.63 24.59
N GLY A 327 -12.62 -1.25 25.62
CA GLY A 327 -12.85 -0.75 26.98
C GLY A 327 -12.02 0.52 27.19
N HIS A 328 -12.60 1.58 27.74
CA HIS A 328 -11.95 2.83 28.09
C HIS A 328 -10.56 2.62 28.71
N LEU A 329 -9.50 2.95 27.97
CA LEU A 329 -8.22 3.30 28.58
C LEU A 329 -8.22 4.82 28.70
N GLU A 330 -8.69 5.30 29.85
CA GLU A 330 -8.33 6.63 30.31
C GLU A 330 -6.80 6.76 30.29
N PRO A 331 -6.25 7.90 29.86
CA PRO A 331 -4.81 8.11 29.93
C PRO A 331 -4.36 8.09 31.41
N ILE A 332 -3.53 7.10 31.77
CA ILE A 332 -2.94 6.90 33.11
C ILE A 332 -1.86 7.96 33.44
N LEU A 333 -1.81 9.06 32.70
CA LEU A 333 -0.91 10.17 32.99
C LEU A 333 -1.75 11.42 33.25
N PRO A 334 -1.83 11.91 34.50
CA PRO A 334 -2.34 13.24 34.74
C PRO A 334 -1.42 14.19 33.97
N LEU A 335 -1.96 14.83 32.94
CA LEU A 335 -1.37 16.05 32.40
C LEU A 335 -1.28 17.00 33.59
N THR A 336 -0.04 17.31 33.95
CA THR A 336 0.31 18.16 35.09
C THR A 336 -0.59 19.38 35.13
N ALA A 337 -1.15 19.60 36.32
CA ALA A 337 -1.95 20.75 36.66
C ALA A 337 -1.23 22.05 36.27
N GLY A 338 -1.79 22.76 35.30
CA GLY A 338 -1.66 24.21 35.21
C GLY A 338 -2.67 24.80 36.17
N LYS A 339 -2.19 25.25 37.33
CA LYS A 339 -2.91 26.21 38.19
C LYS A 339 -3.34 27.40 37.34
N ASP A 340 -4.63 27.67 37.31
CA ASP A 340 -5.15 29.01 37.54
C ASP A 340 -6.49 28.87 38.28
N SER A 341 -6.36 29.10 39.59
CA SER A 341 -7.35 29.58 40.56
C SER A 341 -8.59 30.26 39.95
N MET A 342 -9.79 29.77 40.26
CA MET A 342 -10.71 30.33 41.27
C MET A 342 -11.28 31.71 40.90
N GLU A 343 -12.62 31.74 40.82
CA GLU A 343 -13.59 32.86 40.90
C GLU A 343 -14.65 32.71 39.77
N THR A 344 -15.96 32.62 39.96
CA THR A 344 -16.85 32.81 41.11
C THR A 344 -18.18 32.12 40.77
N LYS A 345 -18.71 31.25 41.64
CA LYS A 345 -20.13 30.86 41.62
C LYS A 345 -20.67 30.85 43.05
N HIS A 346 -21.35 31.93 43.37
CA HIS A 346 -22.31 32.13 44.46
C HIS A 346 -23.17 33.33 43.99
N ILE A 347 -24.49 33.40 44.05
CA ILE A 347 -25.59 32.66 44.72
C ILE A 347 -26.89 33.07 43.98
N ALA A 348 -27.91 32.22 44.14
CA ALA A 348 -29.36 32.41 43.92
C ALA A 348 -29.87 32.59 42.48
#